data_AF-A0A158HDT8-F1
#
_entry.id   AF-A0A158HDT8-F1
#
_cell.length_a   1.000
_cell.length_b   1.000
_cell.length_c   1.000
_cell.angle_alpha   90.00
_cell.angle_beta   90.00
_cell.angle_gamma   90.00
#
_symmetry.space_group_name_H-M   'P 1'
#
loop_
_entity.id
_entity.type
_entity.pdbx_description
1 polymer ?
#
loop_
_entity_poly.entity_id
_entity_poly.type
_entity_poly.pdbx_seq_one_letter_code
_entity_poly.pdbx_strand_id
1 'polypeptide(L)'
;MPFPLFRRPQSASDSSDALDAKAPRRWGRWALVLLAVLALHWGAARWVGRNGNVINPPPVDDVPVQVELLTAKPVEQAPVPAPAPTPVVKPTPKPAPVATQKPAAPTISIPRDEPDAQATATAAAVASAASATAAAQAAQPAPPVPPAPTVPGDKFDVPPSGELRYDTLVNGMMNQTGTIHWINDGQHYEMVVSIPIPFVGPYVYSSKGHIDRFGVAPEQYSEQRGRRAADVTVFDRETKQLVYTRTPANNPLADGAQDRFSVFMQLASLVRGAPDTYKPGVTRQFSVADNDSSEAWSFVTVADENVQARGGSVGARHFTRLPRREGDRRRIDVWLAPSLGWLPVRIVQTEPNGMQIELLWRGKLPALATPVASPDGVETGAPGTPDASDESAPGPLQTEKP
;
A
#
# COMPACT_ATOMS: atom_id res chain seq x y z
N MET A 1 -79.23 -68.27 -16.24
CA MET A 1 -80.63 -67.91 -16.55
C MET A 1 -80.84 -66.48 -16.10
N PRO A 2 -81.41 -65.58 -16.92
CA PRO A 2 -81.19 -65.34 -18.36
C PRO A 2 -80.38 -64.01 -18.51
N PHE A 3 -80.35 -63.16 -19.56
CA PHE A 3 -80.60 -63.24 -21.01
C PHE A 3 -79.42 -62.53 -21.72
N PRO A 4 -79.02 -62.92 -22.94
CA PRO A 4 -78.09 -62.16 -23.80
C PRO A 4 -78.83 -61.31 -24.86
N LEU A 5 -78.12 -60.92 -25.95
CA LEU A 5 -78.56 -60.08 -27.11
C LEU A 5 -78.51 -58.56 -26.78
N PHE A 6 -78.05 -57.61 -27.61
CA PHE A 6 -77.79 -57.45 -29.06
C PHE A 6 -76.57 -56.48 -29.26
N ARG A 7 -75.88 -56.25 -30.41
CA ARG A 7 -75.70 -56.91 -31.75
C ARG A 7 -74.47 -56.27 -32.46
N ARG A 8 -73.91 -56.94 -33.48
CA ARG A 8 -72.91 -56.47 -34.49
C ARG A 8 -73.42 -55.31 -35.40
N PRO A 9 -72.59 -54.64 -36.26
CA PRO A 9 -71.12 -54.51 -36.33
C PRO A 9 -70.56 -53.10 -36.70
N GLN A 10 -69.23 -53.03 -36.83
CA GLN A 10 -68.33 -52.16 -37.64
C GLN A 10 -68.82 -51.07 -38.63
N SER A 11 -68.04 -49.97 -38.60
CA SER A 11 -67.39 -49.25 -39.73
C SER A 11 -68.08 -48.08 -40.45
N ALA A 12 -67.26 -47.02 -40.63
CA ALA A 12 -67.39 -45.86 -41.53
C ALA A 12 -68.59 -44.92 -41.28
N SER A 13 -68.49 -43.61 -41.46
CA SER A 13 -67.31 -42.73 -41.64
C SER A 13 -67.79 -41.30 -41.45
N ASP A 14 -66.95 -40.38 -40.96
CA ASP A 14 -67.09 -39.00 -41.43
C ASP A 14 -65.78 -38.22 -41.46
N SER A 15 -65.76 -37.19 -42.31
CA SER A 15 -64.61 -36.34 -42.60
C SER A 15 -64.80 -34.94 -42.00
N SER A 16 -63.68 -34.22 -41.88
CA SER A 16 -63.49 -32.76 -42.12
C SER A 16 -62.76 -32.02 -41.02
N ASP A 17 -61.96 -31.03 -41.45
CA ASP A 17 -61.07 -30.24 -40.61
C ASP A 17 -61.79 -29.20 -39.76
N ALA A 18 -61.31 -29.02 -38.53
CA ALA A 18 -61.59 -27.85 -37.69
C ALA A 18 -60.30 -27.39 -36.98
N LEU A 19 -59.49 -26.57 -37.66
CA LEU A 19 -58.25 -25.99 -37.14
C LEU A 19 -58.51 -24.85 -36.13
N ASP A 20 -58.87 -25.15 -34.88
CA ASP A 20 -58.99 -24.12 -33.80
C ASP A 20 -57.67 -23.91 -33.04
N ALA A 21 -56.70 -23.27 -33.73
CA ALA A 21 -55.34 -23.04 -33.24
C ALA A 21 -55.23 -21.94 -32.15
N LYS A 22 -55.61 -22.26 -30.91
CA LYS A 22 -55.90 -21.25 -29.87
C LYS A 22 -54.81 -21.04 -28.80
N ALA A 23 -53.62 -20.55 -29.15
CA ALA A 23 -52.53 -20.29 -28.17
C ALA A 23 -51.60 -19.04 -28.31
N PRO A 24 -52.00 -17.87 -28.85
CA PRO A 24 -51.09 -16.71 -29.00
C PRO A 24 -50.91 -15.81 -27.76
N ARG A 25 -51.51 -16.15 -26.60
CA ARG A 25 -51.64 -15.20 -25.45
C ARG A 25 -50.51 -15.25 -24.40
N ARG A 26 -49.55 -16.18 -24.50
CA ARG A 26 -48.39 -16.28 -23.57
C ARG A 26 -47.17 -15.49 -24.04
N TRP A 27 -46.86 -15.48 -25.34
CA TRP A 27 -45.66 -14.80 -25.87
C TRP A 27 -45.68 -13.28 -25.69
N GLY A 28 -46.84 -12.63 -25.86
CA GLY A 28 -46.98 -11.18 -25.64
C GLY A 28 -46.64 -10.74 -24.20
N ARG A 29 -46.82 -11.61 -23.19
CA ARG A 29 -46.40 -11.33 -21.80
C ARG A 29 -44.88 -11.34 -21.67
N TRP A 30 -44.20 -12.31 -22.27
CA TRP A 30 -42.74 -12.39 -22.26
C TRP A 30 -42.09 -11.24 -23.06
N ALA A 31 -42.66 -10.85 -24.19
CA ALA A 31 -42.21 -9.68 -24.96
C ALA A 31 -42.34 -8.38 -24.15
N LEU A 32 -43.43 -8.20 -23.41
CA LEU A 32 -43.65 -7.03 -22.54
C LEU A 32 -42.65 -7.02 -21.36
N VAL A 33 -42.40 -8.17 -20.72
CA VAL A 33 -41.37 -8.30 -19.67
C VAL A 33 -39.98 -7.96 -20.21
N LEU A 34 -39.62 -8.46 -21.40
CA LEU A 34 -38.33 -8.17 -22.03
C LEU A 34 -38.17 -6.67 -22.37
N LEU A 35 -39.24 -6.03 -22.88
CA LEU A 35 -39.27 -4.57 -23.08
C LEU A 35 -39.13 -3.79 -21.78
N ALA A 36 -39.79 -4.22 -20.70
CA ALA A 36 -39.68 -3.57 -19.39
C ALA A 36 -38.27 -3.71 -18.79
N VAL A 37 -37.63 -4.88 -18.95
CA VAL A 37 -36.23 -5.11 -18.54
C VAL A 37 -35.27 -4.24 -19.36
N LEU A 38 -35.44 -4.15 -20.68
CA LEU A 38 -34.62 -3.26 -21.54
C LEU A 38 -34.81 -1.78 -21.17
N ALA A 39 -36.04 -1.34 -20.91
CA ALA A 39 -36.33 0.03 -20.48
C ALA A 39 -35.69 0.34 -19.11
N LEU A 40 -35.71 -0.62 -18.17
CA LEU A 40 -35.02 -0.51 -16.89
C LEU A 40 -33.49 -0.39 -17.06
N HIS A 41 -32.89 -1.21 -17.94
CA HIS A 41 -31.45 -1.18 -18.21
C HIS A 41 -31.04 0.13 -18.89
N TRP A 42 -31.83 0.66 -19.84
CA TRP A 42 -31.59 1.97 -20.45
C TRP A 42 -31.76 3.10 -19.42
N GLY A 43 -32.78 3.02 -18.56
CA GLY A 43 -32.98 3.96 -17.45
C GLY A 43 -31.77 3.99 -16.51
N ALA A 44 -31.27 2.82 -16.09
CA ALA A 44 -30.08 2.69 -15.25
C ALA A 44 -28.82 3.23 -15.96
N ALA A 45 -28.57 2.84 -17.21
CA ALA A 45 -27.43 3.34 -17.98
C ALA A 45 -27.45 4.86 -18.17
N ARG A 46 -28.64 5.46 -18.40
CA ARG A 46 -28.81 6.91 -18.51
C ARG A 46 -28.72 7.63 -17.17
N TRP A 47 -29.07 6.99 -16.06
CA TRP A 47 -28.86 7.51 -14.71
C TRP A 47 -27.38 7.52 -14.35
N VAL A 48 -26.66 6.42 -14.56
CA VAL A 48 -25.19 6.34 -14.39
C VAL A 48 -24.50 7.39 -15.28
N GLY A 49 -24.85 7.48 -16.56
CA GLY A 49 -24.28 8.46 -17.49
C GLY A 49 -24.63 9.93 -17.21
N ARG A 50 -25.60 10.22 -16.32
CA ARG A 50 -25.89 11.59 -15.85
C ARG A 50 -25.27 11.90 -14.49
N ASN A 51 -25.06 10.89 -13.66
CA ASN A 51 -24.54 11.04 -12.30
C ASN A 51 -23.02 10.79 -12.20
N GLY A 52 -22.40 10.17 -13.20
CA GLY A 52 -20.96 9.89 -13.23
C GLY A 52 -20.05 11.12 -13.36
N ASN A 53 -20.59 12.28 -13.72
CA ASN A 53 -19.84 13.54 -13.80
C ASN A 53 -19.80 14.25 -12.43
N VAL A 54 -19.05 13.69 -11.48
CA VAL A 54 -18.39 14.52 -10.47
C VAL A 54 -17.31 15.32 -11.20
N ILE A 55 -17.22 16.63 -10.91
CA ILE A 55 -16.40 17.56 -11.68
C ILE A 55 -14.92 17.34 -11.36
N ASN A 56 -14.26 16.50 -12.16
CA ASN A 56 -12.82 16.59 -12.35
C ASN A 56 -12.54 17.68 -13.40
N PRO A 57 -11.55 18.56 -13.21
CA PRO A 57 -11.03 19.38 -14.30
C PRO A 57 -10.44 18.48 -15.40
N PRO A 58 -10.37 18.94 -16.67
CA PRO A 58 -9.57 18.25 -17.67
C PRO A 58 -8.10 18.19 -17.22
N PRO A 59 -7.35 17.12 -17.57
CA PRO A 59 -5.96 17.00 -17.19
C PRO A 59 -5.15 18.18 -17.76
N VAL A 60 -4.23 18.71 -16.95
CA VAL A 60 -3.19 19.61 -17.44
C VAL A 60 -2.15 18.75 -18.15
N ASP A 61 -2.27 18.63 -19.48
CA ASP A 61 -1.37 17.80 -20.28
C ASP A 61 0.04 18.43 -20.42
N ASP A 62 0.16 19.74 -20.23
CA ASP A 62 1.43 20.49 -20.24
C ASP A 62 1.84 21.02 -18.85
N VAL A 63 2.33 20.13 -17.97
CA VAL A 63 3.09 20.55 -16.78
C VAL A 63 4.58 20.63 -17.16
N PRO A 64 5.22 21.82 -17.20
CA PRO A 64 6.62 21.94 -17.59
C PRO A 64 7.55 21.29 -16.56
N VAL A 65 8.21 20.20 -16.94
CA VAL A 65 9.05 19.30 -16.10
C VAL A 65 10.42 19.93 -15.73
N GLN A 66 10.50 21.26 -15.58
CA GLN A 66 11.78 21.99 -15.52
C GLN A 66 11.92 22.95 -14.32
N VAL A 67 11.79 22.41 -13.09
CA VAL A 67 12.61 22.87 -11.95
C VAL A 67 12.98 21.65 -11.10
N GLU A 68 14.28 21.33 -11.01
CA GLU A 68 14.90 20.27 -10.18
C GLU A 68 14.28 18.85 -10.21
N LEU A 69 15.03 17.88 -10.77
CA LEU A 69 14.79 16.45 -10.57
C LEU A 69 15.46 15.99 -9.26
N LEU A 70 14.65 15.80 -8.22
CA LEU A 70 15.06 15.17 -6.98
C LEU A 70 15.12 13.65 -7.17
N THR A 71 16.32 13.06 -7.13
CA THR A 71 16.53 11.62 -6.95
C THR A 71 16.52 11.26 -5.45
N ALA A 72 16.69 9.98 -5.11
CA ALA A 72 16.88 9.55 -3.73
C ALA A 72 18.23 10.08 -3.19
N LYS A 73 18.19 11.15 -2.39
CA LYS A 73 19.30 11.60 -1.54
C LYS A 73 19.15 10.94 -0.16
N PRO A 74 20.23 10.78 0.62
CA PRO A 74 20.10 10.42 2.02
C PRO A 74 19.23 11.44 2.77
N VAL A 75 18.47 10.96 3.75
CA VAL A 75 17.65 11.74 4.68
C VAL A 75 18.54 12.37 5.75
N GLU A 76 18.20 13.60 6.16
CA GLU A 76 18.83 14.27 7.31
C GLU A 76 18.35 13.62 8.62
N GLN A 77 19.02 12.55 9.02
CA GLN A 77 18.81 11.93 10.34
C GLN A 77 19.35 12.87 11.43
N ALA A 78 18.54 13.14 12.46
CA ALA A 78 19.03 13.79 13.67
C ALA A 78 20.20 12.96 14.24
N PRO A 79 21.32 13.60 14.68
CA PRO A 79 22.54 12.88 15.01
C PRO A 79 22.30 11.94 16.19
N VAL A 80 22.25 10.63 15.91
CA VAL A 80 22.24 9.58 16.92
C VAL A 80 23.45 9.80 17.84
N PRO A 81 23.26 9.94 19.16
CA PRO A 81 24.37 10.15 20.08
C PRO A 81 25.40 9.03 19.91
N ALA A 82 26.62 9.39 19.55
CA ALA A 82 27.69 8.43 19.36
C ALA A 82 27.83 7.57 20.63
N PRO A 83 27.85 6.23 20.53
CA PRO A 83 27.90 5.37 21.71
C PRO A 83 29.15 5.70 22.51
N ALA A 84 28.95 6.17 23.75
CA ALA A 84 30.04 6.59 24.61
C ALA A 84 31.04 5.44 24.78
N PRO A 85 32.36 5.68 24.67
CA PRO A 85 33.35 4.61 24.68
C PRO A 85 33.27 3.85 26.00
N THR A 86 32.91 2.56 25.91
CA THR A 86 32.81 1.68 27.07
C THR A 86 34.18 1.57 27.75
N PRO A 87 34.27 1.81 29.07
CA PRO A 87 35.55 1.72 29.78
C PRO A 87 36.17 0.33 29.62
N VAL A 88 37.44 0.28 29.18
CA VAL A 88 38.18 -0.98 29.03
C VAL A 88 38.45 -1.58 30.41
N VAL A 89 37.61 -2.52 30.82
CA VAL A 89 37.79 -3.30 32.05
C VAL A 89 39.04 -4.18 31.90
N LYS A 90 40.02 -4.00 32.78
CA LYS A 90 41.21 -4.87 32.83
C LYS A 90 40.80 -6.32 33.08
N PRO A 91 41.36 -7.30 32.33
CA PRO A 91 41.11 -8.70 32.61
C PRO A 91 41.74 -9.13 33.94
N THR A 92 40.93 -9.63 34.87
CA THR A 92 41.40 -10.29 36.09
C THR A 92 41.76 -11.76 35.84
N PRO A 93 42.67 -12.37 36.64
CA PRO A 93 43.18 -13.70 36.34
C PRO A 93 42.17 -14.84 36.51
N LYS A 94 42.30 -15.87 35.66
CA LYS A 94 41.49 -17.09 35.63
C LYS A 94 41.87 -18.08 36.75
N PRO A 95 40.93 -18.53 37.59
CA PRO A 95 41.11 -19.71 38.45
C PRO A 95 41.18 -21.02 37.64
N ALA A 96 41.89 -22.02 38.18
CA ALA A 96 41.98 -23.38 37.64
C ALA A 96 40.69 -24.20 37.91
N PRO A 97 40.42 -25.30 37.17
CA PRO A 97 39.08 -25.89 37.11
C PRO A 97 38.77 -26.86 38.26
N VAL A 98 37.48 -26.91 38.64
CA VAL A 98 36.87 -28.03 39.38
C VAL A 98 36.05 -28.85 38.38
N ALA A 99 36.12 -30.18 38.47
CA ALA A 99 35.49 -31.08 37.50
C ALA A 99 34.26 -31.80 38.08
N THR A 100 33.09 -31.62 37.45
CA THR A 100 31.94 -32.51 37.65
C THR A 100 31.03 -32.59 36.42
N GLN A 101 31.06 -33.77 35.80
CA GLN A 101 29.94 -34.52 35.20
C GLN A 101 29.13 -33.93 34.01
N LYS A 102 28.82 -34.83 33.07
CA LYS A 102 28.14 -34.61 31.79
C LYS A 102 26.70 -35.13 31.85
N PRO A 103 25.67 -34.30 31.61
CA PRO A 103 24.36 -34.75 31.13
C PRO A 103 24.45 -35.20 29.65
N ALA A 104 23.60 -36.15 29.24
CA ALA A 104 23.57 -36.63 27.86
C ALA A 104 22.62 -35.80 26.96
N ALA A 105 23.01 -35.58 25.71
CA ALA A 105 22.11 -35.14 24.65
C ALA A 105 21.50 -36.39 23.96
N PRO A 106 20.22 -36.36 23.54
CA PRO A 106 19.59 -37.48 22.85
C PRO A 106 20.02 -37.55 21.38
N THR A 107 20.55 -38.70 20.96
CA THR A 107 20.83 -38.99 19.55
C THR A 107 19.57 -39.52 18.87
N ILE A 108 19.15 -38.87 17.78
CA ILE A 108 18.15 -39.44 16.85
C ILE A 108 18.90 -40.30 15.83
N SER A 109 18.71 -41.61 15.91
CA SER A 109 19.31 -42.57 14.98
C SER A 109 18.51 -42.65 13.67
N ILE A 110 19.18 -42.48 12.54
CA ILE A 110 18.65 -42.83 11.21
C ILE A 110 19.54 -43.94 10.65
N PRO A 111 19.01 -45.15 10.38
CA PRO A 111 19.80 -46.21 9.74
C PRO A 111 20.24 -45.79 8.33
N ARG A 112 21.48 -46.11 7.98
CA ARG A 112 21.97 -46.08 6.60
C ARG A 112 22.82 -47.32 6.37
N ASP A 113 22.48 -48.10 5.36
CA ASP A 113 23.19 -49.32 5.03
C ASP A 113 24.63 -49.06 4.58
N GLU A 114 25.52 -49.95 5.01
CA GLU A 114 26.89 -50.09 4.54
C GLU A 114 26.91 -50.96 3.26
N PRO A 115 27.99 -50.94 2.47
CA PRO A 115 28.89 -52.09 2.63
C PRO A 115 30.39 -51.76 2.66
N ASP A 116 31.11 -52.62 3.39
CA ASP A 116 32.54 -52.65 3.67
C ASP A 116 33.46 -52.67 2.42
N ALA A 117 34.56 -51.90 2.48
CA ALA A 117 35.77 -52.13 1.68
C ALA A 117 37.02 -51.44 2.30
N GLN A 118 37.72 -52.17 3.18
CA GLN A 118 39.16 -52.11 3.50
C GLN A 118 40.06 -51.11 2.72
N ALA A 119 40.94 -50.36 3.42
CA ALA A 119 42.37 -50.72 3.54
C ALA A 119 43.30 -49.60 4.09
N THR A 120 44.27 -50.00 4.94
CA THR A 120 45.60 -49.40 5.20
C THR A 120 45.77 -47.93 5.59
N ALA A 121 46.55 -47.70 6.65
CA ALA A 121 47.02 -46.38 7.07
C ALA A 121 48.50 -46.15 6.73
N THR A 122 48.89 -44.90 6.49
CA THR A 122 50.28 -44.42 6.61
C THR A 122 50.28 -43.05 7.27
N ALA A 123 51.08 -42.86 8.32
CA ALA A 123 51.27 -41.57 8.97
C ALA A 123 52.59 -40.94 8.50
N ALA A 124 52.57 -39.64 8.18
CA ALA A 124 53.76 -38.86 7.90
C ALA A 124 53.57 -37.41 8.38
N ALA A 125 54.01 -37.13 9.61
CA ALA A 125 54.10 -35.77 10.13
C ALA A 125 55.55 -35.29 10.01
N VAL A 126 55.76 -34.17 9.30
CA VAL A 126 57.01 -33.41 9.35
C VAL A 126 56.69 -31.94 9.57
N ALA A 127 57.20 -31.38 10.66
CA ALA A 127 57.14 -29.95 10.90
C ALA A 127 58.28 -29.26 10.15
N SER A 128 58.02 -28.05 9.64
CA SER A 128 59.06 -27.09 9.28
C SER A 128 58.68 -25.75 9.88
N ALA A 129 59.63 -25.10 10.55
CA ALA A 129 59.41 -23.88 11.31
C ALA A 129 60.43 -22.81 10.93
N ALA A 130 60.02 -21.55 11.07
CA ALA A 130 60.84 -20.34 11.04
C ALA A 130 61.68 -20.07 9.78
N SER A 131 61.26 -19.04 9.05
CA SER A 131 62.19 -17.99 8.58
C SER A 131 61.43 -16.68 8.51
N ALA A 132 61.55 -15.87 9.57
CA ALA A 132 61.06 -14.50 9.60
C ALA A 132 62.24 -13.56 9.41
N THR A 133 62.22 -12.78 8.33
CA THR A 133 63.23 -11.75 8.04
C THR A 133 62.51 -10.46 7.66
N ALA A 134 62.94 -9.34 8.23
CA ALA A 134 62.16 -8.11 8.23
C ALA A 134 62.34 -7.27 6.96
N ALA A 135 61.25 -6.64 6.52
CA ALA A 135 61.26 -5.48 5.63
C ALA A 135 60.41 -4.36 6.29
N ALA A 136 61.01 -3.65 7.26
CA ALA A 136 60.36 -2.55 7.96
C ALA A 136 60.32 -1.29 7.09
N GLN A 137 59.45 -1.25 6.08
CA GLN A 137 59.13 -0.01 5.37
C GLN A 137 58.31 0.89 6.29
N ALA A 138 58.84 2.09 6.57
CA ALA A 138 58.17 3.07 7.40
C ALA A 138 56.91 3.60 6.68
N ALA A 139 55.73 3.27 7.21
CA ALA A 139 54.49 3.86 6.77
C ALA A 139 54.49 5.35 7.14
N GLN A 140 54.65 6.23 6.14
CA GLN A 140 54.36 7.65 6.33
C GLN A 140 52.87 7.80 6.68
N PRO A 141 52.50 8.71 7.61
CA PRO A 141 51.10 9.04 7.83
C PRO A 141 50.49 9.53 6.52
N ALA A 142 49.40 8.89 6.08
CA ALA A 142 48.59 9.46 5.01
C ALA A 142 48.10 10.85 5.45
N PRO A 143 48.12 11.88 4.57
CA PRO A 143 47.57 13.18 4.92
C PRO A 143 46.08 13.01 5.28
N PRO A 144 45.56 13.74 6.28
CA PRO A 144 44.16 13.63 6.66
C PRO A 144 43.30 13.98 5.45
N VAL A 145 42.51 13.00 4.99
CA VAL A 145 41.49 13.23 3.96
C VAL A 145 40.55 14.29 4.51
N PRO A 146 40.41 15.47 3.87
CA PRO A 146 39.50 16.49 4.36
C PRO A 146 38.09 15.91 4.42
N PRO A 147 37.30 16.17 5.47
CA PRO A 147 35.95 15.64 5.56
C PRO A 147 35.16 16.06 4.31
N ALA A 148 34.61 15.07 3.61
CA ALA A 148 33.78 15.34 2.44
C ALA A 148 32.63 16.28 2.87
N PRO A 149 32.29 17.30 2.06
CA PRO A 149 31.27 18.27 2.44
C PRO A 149 29.96 17.53 2.71
N THR A 150 29.45 17.65 3.93
CA THR A 150 28.17 17.09 4.34
C THR A 150 27.06 17.85 3.62
N VAL A 151 26.70 17.37 2.43
CA VAL A 151 25.48 17.78 1.73
C VAL A 151 24.31 17.49 2.68
N PRO A 152 23.51 18.49 3.07
CA PRO A 152 22.35 18.26 3.92
C PRO A 152 21.42 17.25 3.26
N GLY A 153 20.94 16.30 4.06
CA GLY A 153 20.01 15.28 3.58
C GLY A 153 18.62 15.86 3.29
N ASP A 154 17.76 15.06 2.65
CA ASP A 154 16.35 15.40 2.57
C ASP A 154 15.73 15.39 3.98
N LYS A 155 15.02 16.45 4.37
CA LYS A 155 14.26 16.43 5.63
C LYS A 155 13.07 15.48 5.51
N PHE A 156 12.79 14.78 6.60
CA PHE A 156 11.89 13.64 6.62
C PHE A 156 11.19 13.57 7.98
N ASP A 157 9.87 13.47 7.97
CA ASP A 157 9.06 13.25 9.18
C ASP A 157 7.91 12.32 8.81
N VAL A 158 7.72 11.23 9.56
CA VAL A 158 6.85 10.12 9.14
C VAL A 158 5.38 10.43 9.52
N PRO A 159 4.40 10.23 8.61
CA PRO A 159 2.99 10.41 8.95
C PRO A 159 2.56 9.54 10.14
N PRO A 160 1.67 10.06 11.02
CA PRO A 160 1.26 9.36 12.23
C PRO A 160 0.53 8.04 11.92
N SER A 161 0.81 7.02 12.74
CA SER A 161 0.14 5.72 12.71
C SER A 161 -1.37 5.83 12.87
N GLY A 162 -2.14 5.03 12.13
CA GLY A 162 -3.60 5.02 12.19
C GLY A 162 -4.28 4.06 11.21
N GLU A 163 -5.57 3.79 11.49
CA GLU A 163 -6.47 3.02 10.62
C GLU A 163 -7.15 3.98 9.63
N LEU A 164 -6.51 4.20 8.47
CA LEU A 164 -6.97 5.14 7.47
C LEU A 164 -8.13 4.52 6.66
N ARG A 165 -9.20 5.29 6.42
CA ARG A 165 -10.41 4.79 5.75
C ARG A 165 -10.74 5.63 4.53
N TYR A 166 -10.99 4.95 3.42
CA TYR A 166 -11.23 5.55 2.12
C TYR A 166 -12.53 5.04 1.52
N ASP A 167 -13.37 5.95 1.03
CA ASP A 167 -14.44 5.56 0.14
C ASP A 167 -13.84 5.25 -1.24
N THR A 168 -14.07 4.02 -1.69
CA THR A 168 -13.51 3.48 -2.94
C THR A 168 -14.46 3.77 -4.09
N LEU A 169 -13.99 4.36 -5.18
CA LEU A 169 -14.74 4.50 -6.42
C LEU A 169 -14.03 3.72 -7.53
N VAL A 170 -14.78 2.97 -8.33
CA VAL A 170 -14.27 2.26 -9.51
C VAL A 170 -15.01 2.76 -10.73
N ASN A 171 -14.30 3.42 -11.65
CA ASN A 171 -14.87 4.17 -12.77
C ASN A 171 -15.98 5.15 -12.32
N GLY A 172 -15.75 5.87 -11.21
CA GLY A 172 -16.72 6.77 -10.58
C GLY A 172 -17.88 6.09 -9.83
N MET A 173 -18.01 4.76 -9.89
CA MET A 173 -19.05 4.03 -9.17
C MET A 173 -18.59 3.70 -7.74
N MET A 174 -19.37 4.13 -6.75
CA MET A 174 -19.10 3.88 -5.33
C MET A 174 -19.08 2.38 -5.02
N ASN A 175 -18.03 1.94 -4.34
CA ASN A 175 -17.80 0.58 -3.89
C ASN A 175 -17.63 0.53 -2.35
N GLN A 176 -17.39 -0.66 -1.79
CA GLN A 176 -17.07 -0.83 -0.38
C GLN A 176 -15.81 -0.05 0.03
N THR A 177 -15.86 0.56 1.22
CA THR A 177 -14.75 1.33 1.82
C THR A 177 -13.49 0.49 1.92
N GLY A 178 -12.39 1.00 1.38
CA GLY A 178 -11.06 0.45 1.57
C GLY A 178 -10.42 0.95 2.87
N THR A 179 -9.46 0.19 3.39
CA THR A 179 -8.63 0.60 4.53
C THR A 179 -7.16 0.63 4.15
N ILE A 180 -6.41 1.53 4.79
CA ILE A 180 -4.96 1.46 4.88
C ILE A 180 -4.62 1.43 6.36
N HIS A 181 -4.27 0.26 6.87
CA HIS A 181 -3.62 0.12 8.16
C HIS A 181 -2.21 0.67 8.02
N TRP A 182 -1.82 1.66 8.82
CA TRP A 182 -0.47 2.22 8.85
C TRP A 182 0.03 2.26 10.30
N ILE A 183 1.13 1.57 10.59
CA ILE A 183 1.83 1.66 11.87
C ILE A 183 3.31 1.90 11.59
N ASN A 184 3.91 2.85 12.31
CA ASN A 184 5.35 2.97 12.47
C ASN A 184 5.70 3.37 13.92
N ASP A 185 6.95 3.09 14.32
CA ASP A 185 7.55 3.51 15.60
C ASP A 185 8.75 4.47 15.40
N GLY A 186 8.95 4.96 14.17
CA GLY A 186 10.12 5.75 13.76
C GLY A 186 11.37 4.93 13.38
N GLN A 187 11.37 3.62 13.57
CA GLN A 187 12.44 2.69 13.16
C GLN A 187 11.93 1.55 12.27
N HIS A 188 10.75 1.04 12.54
CA HIS A 188 10.04 0.00 11.78
C HIS A 188 8.67 0.52 11.33
N TYR A 189 8.14 -0.10 10.27
CA TYR A 189 6.77 0.14 9.84
C TYR A 189 6.10 -1.14 9.33
N GLU A 190 4.78 -1.17 9.46
CA GLU A 190 3.88 -2.11 8.81
C GLU A 190 2.72 -1.36 8.15
N MET A 191 2.38 -1.77 6.93
CA MET A 191 1.27 -1.23 6.16
C MET A 191 0.47 -2.37 5.55
N VAL A 192 -0.87 -2.30 5.68
CA VAL A 192 -1.80 -3.22 4.99
C VAL A 192 -2.92 -2.41 4.34
N VAL A 193 -2.94 -2.43 3.01
CA VAL A 193 -4.01 -1.85 2.18
C VAL A 193 -5.01 -2.94 1.85
N SER A 194 -6.30 -2.71 2.10
CA SER A 194 -7.38 -3.64 1.77
C SER A 194 -8.47 -2.93 0.98
N ILE A 195 -8.67 -3.35 -0.27
CA ILE A 195 -9.67 -2.79 -1.18
C ILE A 195 -10.71 -3.89 -1.48
N PRO A 196 -11.91 -3.87 -0.88
CA PRO A 196 -12.90 -4.93 -1.09
C PRO A 196 -13.50 -4.88 -2.50
N ILE A 197 -13.27 -5.93 -3.31
CA ILE A 197 -13.84 -6.04 -4.66
C ILE A 197 -15.03 -7.02 -4.66
N PRO A 198 -16.24 -6.58 -5.06
CA PRO A 198 -17.42 -7.45 -5.16
C PRO A 198 -17.17 -8.70 -6.01
N PHE A 199 -17.75 -9.82 -5.58
CA PHE A 199 -17.65 -11.16 -6.20
C PHE A 199 -16.25 -11.80 -6.27
N VAL A 200 -15.17 -11.02 -6.29
CA VAL A 200 -13.77 -11.51 -6.39
C VAL A 200 -13.13 -11.70 -5.00
N GLY A 201 -13.55 -10.91 -4.01
CA GLY A 201 -12.89 -10.79 -2.71
C GLY A 201 -11.95 -9.58 -2.66
N PRO A 202 -11.42 -9.21 -1.48
CA PRO A 202 -10.55 -8.04 -1.37
C PRO A 202 -9.25 -8.20 -2.15
N TYR A 203 -8.75 -7.08 -2.67
CA TYR A 203 -7.34 -6.97 -3.05
C TYR A 203 -6.60 -6.45 -1.82
N VAL A 204 -5.71 -7.29 -1.28
CA VAL A 204 -4.90 -6.99 -0.10
C VAL A 204 -3.46 -6.80 -0.54
N TYR A 205 -2.85 -5.71 -0.09
CA TYR A 205 -1.45 -5.40 -0.32
C TYR A 205 -0.79 -5.14 1.03
N SER A 206 0.36 -5.74 1.28
CA SER A 206 1.11 -5.55 2.52
C SER A 206 2.53 -5.08 2.19
N SER A 207 3.04 -4.14 2.99
CA SER A 207 4.41 -3.67 2.94
C SER A 207 4.92 -3.50 4.37
N LYS A 208 6.13 -3.98 4.65
CA LYS A 208 6.78 -3.81 5.94
C LYS A 208 8.29 -3.70 5.78
N GLY A 209 8.93 -3.10 6.76
CA GLY A 209 10.38 -2.95 6.82
C GLY A 209 10.77 -1.92 7.87
N HIS A 210 11.85 -1.19 7.60
CA HIS A 210 12.42 -0.20 8.51
C HIS A 210 12.42 1.21 7.92
N ILE A 211 12.91 2.17 8.70
CA ILE A 211 13.23 3.53 8.27
C ILE A 211 14.77 3.62 8.19
N ASP A 212 15.33 3.67 6.97
CA ASP A 212 16.78 3.73 6.74
C ASP A 212 17.27 5.16 6.46
N ARG A 213 18.54 5.27 6.02
CA ARG A 213 19.15 6.55 5.65
C ARG A 213 18.51 7.25 4.43
N PHE A 214 17.50 6.66 3.78
CA PHE A 214 16.74 7.24 2.67
C PHE A 214 15.25 7.43 2.99
N GLY A 215 14.80 7.04 4.19
CA GLY A 215 13.40 7.10 4.61
C GLY A 215 12.75 5.72 4.72
N VAL A 216 11.52 5.56 4.26
CA VAL A 216 10.79 4.28 4.27
C VAL A 216 11.57 3.25 3.45
N ALA A 217 11.87 2.11 4.05
CA ALA A 217 12.75 1.08 3.50
C ALA A 217 12.06 -0.29 3.56
N PRO A 218 11.27 -0.67 2.53
CA PRO A 218 10.57 -1.95 2.49
C PRO A 218 11.54 -3.12 2.48
N GLU A 219 11.24 -4.17 3.26
CA GLU A 219 11.93 -5.45 3.27
C GLU A 219 11.11 -6.52 2.54
N GLN A 220 9.78 -6.49 2.73
CA GLN A 220 8.85 -7.41 2.10
C GLN A 220 7.58 -6.66 1.66
N TYR A 221 7.28 -6.76 0.37
CA TYR A 221 5.98 -6.40 -0.22
C TYR A 221 5.22 -7.69 -0.56
N SER A 222 3.89 -7.69 -0.44
CA SER A 222 3.06 -8.77 -0.96
C SER A 222 1.72 -8.27 -1.52
N GLU A 223 1.21 -8.98 -2.51
CA GLU A 223 0.01 -8.65 -3.28
C GLU A 223 -0.90 -9.88 -3.41
N GLN A 224 -2.08 -9.84 -2.79
CA GLN A 224 -3.10 -10.88 -2.86
C GLN A 224 -4.38 -10.36 -3.54
N ARG A 225 -4.68 -10.84 -4.74
CA ARG A 225 -5.91 -10.46 -5.47
C ARG A 225 -7.02 -11.49 -5.24
N GLY A 226 -7.97 -11.16 -4.37
CA GLY A 226 -9.12 -12.00 -4.05
C GLY A 226 -8.69 -13.28 -3.33
N ARG A 227 -9.18 -14.44 -3.77
CA ARG A 227 -8.87 -15.75 -3.18
C ARG A 227 -7.62 -16.43 -3.73
N ARG A 228 -6.74 -15.71 -4.45
CA ARG A 228 -5.46 -16.26 -4.93
C ARG A 228 -4.44 -16.35 -3.80
N ALA A 229 -3.35 -17.06 -4.03
CA ALA A 229 -2.15 -16.89 -3.21
C ALA A 229 -1.61 -15.45 -3.36
N ALA A 230 -0.83 -15.00 -2.38
CA ALA A 230 -0.13 -13.72 -2.47
C ALA A 230 1.15 -13.88 -3.31
N ASP A 231 1.38 -12.98 -4.27
CA ASP A 231 2.72 -12.76 -4.80
C ASP A 231 3.53 -11.99 -3.76
N VAL A 232 4.83 -12.28 -3.61
CA VAL A 232 5.73 -11.62 -2.66
C VAL A 232 6.95 -11.07 -3.40
N THR A 233 7.44 -9.91 -2.96
CA THR A 233 8.70 -9.30 -3.37
C THR A 233 9.55 -9.04 -2.14
N VAL A 234 10.79 -9.54 -2.14
CA VAL A 234 11.76 -9.36 -1.05
C VAL A 234 12.84 -8.38 -1.50
N PHE A 235 13.15 -7.42 -0.64
CA PHE A 235 14.14 -6.36 -0.84
C PHE A 235 15.41 -6.71 -0.07
N ASP A 236 16.19 -7.65 -0.60
CA ASP A 236 17.42 -8.14 0.01
C ASP A 236 18.51 -7.06 -0.05
N ARG A 237 18.78 -6.43 1.10
CA ARG A 237 19.82 -5.40 1.27
C ARG A 237 21.22 -5.96 1.46
N GLU A 238 21.35 -7.25 1.79
CA GLU A 238 22.66 -7.92 1.93
C GLU A 238 23.24 -8.27 0.55
N THR A 239 22.44 -8.89 -0.32
CA THR A 239 22.85 -9.21 -1.70
C THR A 239 22.53 -8.09 -2.71
N LYS A 240 21.83 -7.03 -2.27
CA LYS A 240 21.34 -5.91 -3.10
C LYS A 240 20.49 -6.40 -4.28
N GLN A 241 19.53 -7.28 -4.00
CA GLN A 241 18.59 -7.83 -4.99
C GLN A 241 17.12 -7.62 -4.58
N LEU A 242 16.27 -7.45 -5.59
CA LEU A 242 14.84 -7.67 -5.53
C LEU A 242 14.55 -9.10 -6.01
N VAL A 243 13.92 -9.91 -5.16
CA VAL A 243 13.58 -11.31 -5.42
C VAL A 243 12.07 -11.47 -5.42
N TYR A 244 11.50 -12.10 -6.45
CA TYR A 244 10.04 -12.25 -6.63
C TYR A 244 9.60 -13.71 -6.47
N THR A 245 8.37 -13.95 -6.02
CA THR A 245 7.76 -15.30 -6.11
C THR A 245 7.07 -15.56 -7.43
N ARG A 246 6.70 -14.51 -8.19
CA ARG A 246 5.95 -14.64 -9.45
C ARG A 246 6.83 -15.02 -10.63
N THR A 247 8.11 -14.68 -10.59
CA THR A 247 9.10 -14.96 -11.64
C THR A 247 10.42 -15.41 -11.01
N PRO A 248 11.22 -16.23 -11.69
CA PRO A 248 12.56 -16.62 -11.23
C PRO A 248 13.63 -15.55 -11.53
N ALA A 249 13.22 -14.31 -11.80
CA ALA A 249 14.14 -13.21 -12.08
C ALA A 249 14.57 -12.54 -10.77
N ASN A 250 15.80 -12.03 -10.73
CA ASN A 250 16.24 -11.09 -9.70
C ASN A 250 16.60 -9.77 -10.38
N ASN A 251 16.23 -8.64 -9.78
CA ASN A 251 16.59 -7.31 -10.28
C ASN A 251 17.49 -6.58 -9.26
N PRO A 252 18.44 -5.73 -9.66
CA PRO A 252 19.25 -4.97 -8.71
C PRO A 252 18.39 -4.08 -7.78
N LEU A 253 18.67 -4.14 -6.48
CA LEU A 253 18.00 -3.28 -5.48
C LEU A 253 18.67 -1.90 -5.46
N ALA A 254 17.96 -0.89 -5.96
CA ALA A 254 18.39 0.49 -5.87
C ALA A 254 18.33 1.01 -4.42
N ASP A 255 19.25 1.90 -4.05
CA ASP A 255 19.20 2.61 -2.78
C ASP A 255 17.94 3.51 -2.73
N GLY A 256 17.20 3.47 -1.61
CA GLY A 256 15.91 4.16 -1.46
C GLY A 256 14.74 3.55 -2.26
N ALA A 257 14.88 2.33 -2.81
CA ALA A 257 13.79 1.65 -3.52
C ALA A 257 12.55 1.40 -2.63
N GLN A 258 11.39 1.50 -3.25
CA GLN A 258 10.05 1.40 -2.66
C GLN A 258 9.26 0.24 -3.29
N ASP A 259 8.10 -0.07 -2.72
CA ASP A 259 7.02 -0.80 -3.40
C ASP A 259 5.90 0.15 -3.83
N ARG A 260 4.89 -0.41 -4.50
CA ARG A 260 3.75 0.30 -5.10
C ARG A 260 2.92 1.15 -4.14
N PHE A 261 2.97 0.87 -2.83
CA PHE A 261 2.23 1.62 -1.81
C PHE A 261 3.15 2.37 -0.85
N SER A 262 4.30 1.80 -0.46
CA SER A 262 5.25 2.51 0.42
C SER A 262 5.77 3.81 -0.23
N VAL A 263 5.85 3.87 -1.56
CA VAL A 263 6.17 5.10 -2.30
C VAL A 263 5.25 6.28 -1.96
N PHE A 264 3.98 6.06 -1.62
CA PHE A 264 3.08 7.14 -1.19
C PHE A 264 3.40 7.63 0.23
N MET A 265 3.72 6.72 1.15
CA MET A 265 4.10 7.08 2.52
C MET A 265 5.49 7.71 2.57
N GLN A 266 6.41 7.27 1.70
CA GLN A 266 7.72 7.88 1.47
C GLN A 266 7.59 9.30 0.91
N LEU A 267 6.77 9.50 -0.13
CA LEU A 267 6.48 10.84 -0.68
C LEU A 267 5.85 11.73 0.40
N ALA A 268 4.85 11.23 1.14
CA ALA A 268 4.25 11.96 2.24
C ALA A 268 5.26 12.36 3.32
N SER A 269 6.18 11.46 3.70
CA SER A 269 7.17 11.72 4.74
C SER A 269 8.21 12.79 4.34
N LEU A 270 8.63 12.79 3.07
CA LEU A 270 9.53 13.80 2.52
C LEU A 270 8.85 15.16 2.37
N VAL A 271 7.60 15.19 1.87
CA VAL A 271 6.81 16.43 1.74
C VAL A 271 6.48 17.02 3.12
N ARG A 272 6.22 16.16 4.11
CA ARG A 272 5.99 16.53 5.51
C ARG A 272 7.22 17.14 6.18
N GLY A 273 8.40 16.56 5.94
CA GLY A 273 9.67 17.08 6.46
C GLY A 273 10.19 18.34 5.75
N ALA A 274 9.87 18.50 4.45
CA ALA A 274 10.39 19.59 3.61
C ALA A 274 9.32 20.25 2.71
N PRO A 275 8.22 20.80 3.25
CA PRO A 275 7.08 21.24 2.43
C PRO A 275 7.43 22.37 1.46
N ASP A 276 8.35 23.26 1.79
CA ASP A 276 8.78 24.37 0.90
C ASP A 276 9.66 23.93 -0.28
N THR A 277 10.16 22.68 -0.27
CA THR A 277 10.90 22.07 -1.38
C THR A 277 9.95 21.66 -2.52
N TYR A 278 8.75 21.19 -2.18
CA TYR A 278 7.79 20.64 -3.14
C TYR A 278 6.90 21.73 -3.74
N LYS A 279 7.48 22.57 -4.60
CA LYS A 279 6.79 23.61 -5.38
C LYS A 279 6.33 23.09 -6.74
N PRO A 280 5.32 23.70 -7.39
CA PRO A 280 4.90 23.35 -8.76
C PRO A 280 6.09 23.18 -9.73
N GLY A 281 6.09 22.09 -10.50
CA GLY A 281 7.18 21.70 -11.39
C GLY A 281 8.28 20.83 -10.76
N VAL A 282 8.45 20.86 -9.43
CA VAL A 282 9.46 20.04 -8.73
C VAL A 282 9.11 18.55 -8.83
N THR A 283 10.06 17.76 -9.32
CA THR A 283 9.87 16.35 -9.65
C THR A 283 10.69 15.44 -8.74
N ARG A 284 10.06 14.48 -8.06
CA ARG A 284 10.72 13.48 -7.21
C ARG A 284 10.67 12.10 -7.86
N GLN A 285 11.83 11.47 -8.02
CA GLN A 285 11.98 10.13 -8.58
C GLN A 285 12.23 9.08 -7.49
N PHE A 286 11.58 7.93 -7.65
CA PHE A 286 11.76 6.72 -6.85
C PHE A 286 12.01 5.52 -7.76
N SER A 287 12.74 4.52 -7.28
CA SER A 287 12.68 3.16 -7.84
C SER A 287 11.54 2.43 -7.13
N VAL A 288 10.62 1.84 -7.89
CA VAL A 288 9.41 1.20 -7.35
C VAL A 288 9.31 -0.23 -7.88
N ALA A 289 9.29 -1.21 -6.98
CA ALA A 289 9.08 -2.61 -7.32
C ALA A 289 7.58 -2.94 -7.46
N ASP A 290 7.23 -3.64 -8.53
CA ASP A 290 5.99 -4.41 -8.70
C ASP A 290 6.30 -5.89 -8.39
N ASN A 291 5.33 -6.79 -8.49
CA ASN A 291 5.51 -8.23 -8.16
C ASN A 291 6.31 -9.06 -9.20
N ASP A 292 6.97 -8.44 -10.18
CA ASP A 292 7.90 -9.09 -11.12
C ASP A 292 9.05 -8.20 -11.64
N SER A 293 9.08 -6.93 -11.27
CA SER A 293 9.86 -5.89 -11.96
C SER A 293 10.14 -4.70 -11.05
N SER A 294 11.07 -3.84 -11.46
CA SER A 294 11.32 -2.55 -10.82
C SER A 294 11.35 -1.44 -11.86
N GLU A 295 10.69 -0.32 -11.55
CA GLU A 295 10.45 0.79 -12.48
C GLU A 295 10.84 2.13 -11.82
N ALA A 296 11.48 3.02 -12.58
CA ALA A 296 11.61 4.41 -12.15
C ALA A 296 10.23 5.10 -12.25
N TRP A 297 9.73 5.64 -11.14
CA TRP A 297 8.51 6.45 -11.06
C TRP A 297 8.89 7.88 -10.67
N SER A 298 8.55 8.86 -11.52
CA SER A 298 8.77 10.28 -11.25
C SER A 298 7.42 10.96 -10.97
N PHE A 299 7.24 11.51 -9.77
CA PHE A 299 6.08 12.32 -9.39
C PHE A 299 6.43 13.80 -9.52
N VAL A 300 5.72 14.54 -10.37
CA VAL A 300 5.83 16.01 -10.42
C VAL A 300 4.78 16.64 -9.52
N THR A 301 5.20 17.68 -8.79
CA THR A 301 4.29 18.54 -8.01
C THR A 301 3.50 19.41 -8.99
N VAL A 302 2.18 19.38 -8.92
CA VAL A 302 1.31 20.11 -9.85
C VAL A 302 0.90 21.46 -9.24
N ALA A 303 0.10 21.43 -8.17
CA ALA A 303 -0.43 22.62 -7.50
C ALA A 303 -0.87 22.31 -6.06
N ASP A 304 -1.14 23.35 -5.27
CA ASP A 304 -1.96 23.26 -4.06
C ASP A 304 -3.41 23.60 -4.43
N GLU A 305 -4.35 22.67 -4.18
CA GLU A 305 -5.76 22.82 -4.56
C GLU A 305 -6.74 22.23 -3.53
N ASN A 306 -8.03 22.54 -3.66
CA ASN A 306 -9.07 22.10 -2.74
C ASN A 306 -9.77 20.83 -3.23
N VAL A 307 -9.48 19.70 -2.59
CA VAL A 307 -10.18 18.42 -2.80
C VAL A 307 -11.54 18.45 -2.10
N GLN A 308 -12.56 17.83 -2.71
CA GLN A 308 -13.84 17.56 -2.05
C GLN A 308 -13.82 16.14 -1.48
N ALA A 309 -13.61 16.01 -0.16
CA ALA A 309 -13.69 14.74 0.56
C ALA A 309 -15.05 14.59 1.25
N ARG A 310 -15.34 13.42 1.82
CA ARG A 310 -16.65 13.17 2.46
C ARG A 310 -16.90 14.03 3.71
N GLY A 311 -15.83 14.50 4.36
CA GLY A 311 -15.92 15.45 5.48
C GLY A 311 -16.08 16.92 5.05
N GLY A 312 -16.10 17.22 3.74
CA GLY A 312 -16.09 18.58 3.20
C GLY A 312 -14.85 18.87 2.34
N SER A 313 -14.63 20.16 2.07
CA SER A 313 -13.49 20.61 1.26
C SER A 313 -12.20 20.71 2.08
N VAL A 314 -11.07 20.35 1.48
CA VAL A 314 -9.76 20.29 2.14
C VAL A 314 -8.64 20.65 1.16
N GLY A 315 -7.80 21.61 1.53
CA GLY A 315 -6.60 21.97 0.79
C GLY A 315 -5.56 20.86 0.84
N ALA A 316 -5.01 20.51 -0.32
CA ALA A 316 -4.03 19.45 -0.49
C ALA A 316 -3.10 19.72 -1.68
N ARG A 317 -1.86 19.22 -1.60
CA ARG A 317 -0.90 19.31 -2.70
C ARG A 317 -1.08 18.14 -3.65
N HIS A 318 -1.36 18.43 -4.92
CA HIS A 318 -1.49 17.46 -6.00
C HIS A 318 -0.12 17.11 -6.58
N PHE A 319 0.14 15.81 -6.74
CA PHE A 319 1.26 15.26 -7.48
C PHE A 319 0.74 14.28 -8.54
N THR A 320 1.31 14.30 -9.74
CA THR A 320 1.00 13.35 -10.81
C THR A 320 2.25 12.55 -11.20
N ARG A 321 2.11 11.24 -11.40
CA ARG A 321 3.18 10.39 -11.91
C ARG A 321 3.34 10.60 -13.42
N LEU A 322 4.52 11.06 -13.82
CA LEU A 322 4.87 11.26 -15.22
C LEU A 322 4.90 9.92 -16.00
N PRO A 323 4.50 9.89 -17.28
CA PRO A 323 4.71 8.75 -18.16
C PRO A 323 6.21 8.43 -18.28
N ARG A 324 6.58 7.16 -18.15
CA ARG A 324 8.01 6.74 -18.17
C ARG A 324 8.60 6.60 -19.58
N ARG A 325 7.73 6.50 -20.57
CA ARG A 325 8.02 6.29 -21.99
C ARG A 325 6.77 6.61 -22.80
N GLU A 326 6.95 6.80 -24.10
CA GLU A 326 5.83 6.90 -25.04
C GLU A 326 4.90 5.67 -24.90
N GLY A 327 3.58 5.92 -24.85
CA GLY A 327 2.58 4.88 -24.65
C GLY A 327 2.40 4.37 -23.21
N ASP A 328 3.11 4.89 -22.20
CA ASP A 328 2.80 4.56 -20.78
C ASP A 328 1.50 5.24 -20.33
N ARG A 329 0.38 4.53 -20.50
CA ARG A 329 -0.97 4.99 -20.17
C ARG A 329 -1.31 4.91 -18.68
N ARG A 330 -0.44 4.36 -17.81
CA ARG A 330 -0.72 4.27 -16.36
C ARG A 330 -0.52 5.64 -15.72
N ARG A 331 -1.61 6.30 -15.33
CA ARG A 331 -1.59 7.55 -14.54
C ARG A 331 -1.82 7.22 -13.06
N ILE A 332 -1.10 7.93 -12.20
CA ILE A 332 -1.26 7.88 -10.75
C ILE A 332 -1.21 9.32 -10.27
N ASP A 333 -2.26 9.75 -9.59
CA ASP A 333 -2.44 11.09 -9.06
C ASP A 333 -2.71 10.99 -7.56
N VAL A 334 -2.02 11.79 -6.75
CA VAL A 334 -2.11 11.76 -5.28
C VAL A 334 -2.19 13.17 -4.73
N TRP A 335 -3.07 13.37 -3.76
CA TRP A 335 -3.27 14.64 -3.07
C TRP A 335 -2.93 14.47 -1.60
N LEU A 336 -1.95 15.22 -1.11
CA LEU A 336 -1.49 15.16 0.29
C LEU A 336 -2.01 16.38 1.06
N ALA A 337 -2.81 16.17 2.10
CA ALA A 337 -3.44 17.25 2.86
C ALA A 337 -2.60 17.65 4.10
N PRO A 338 -2.09 18.90 4.21
CA PRO A 338 -1.31 19.33 5.37
C PRO A 338 -2.07 19.19 6.69
N SER A 339 -3.39 19.44 6.68
CA SER A 339 -4.27 19.27 7.84
C SER A 339 -4.39 17.82 8.31
N LEU A 340 -4.30 16.84 7.40
CA LEU A 340 -4.22 15.41 7.74
C LEU A 340 -2.77 14.98 8.05
N GLY A 341 -1.89 15.92 8.40
CA GLY A 341 -0.48 15.65 8.66
C GLY A 341 0.26 15.13 7.42
N TRP A 342 -0.13 15.61 6.23
CA TRP A 342 0.34 15.21 4.90
C TRP A 342 -0.01 13.78 4.45
N LEU A 343 -0.96 13.11 5.12
CA LEU A 343 -1.54 11.87 4.62
C LEU A 343 -2.27 12.07 3.27
N PRO A 344 -2.34 11.03 2.41
CA PRO A 344 -3.14 11.05 1.19
C PRO A 344 -4.62 11.27 1.49
N VAL A 345 -5.18 12.37 1.00
CA VAL A 345 -6.62 12.69 1.09
C VAL A 345 -7.40 12.18 -0.12
N ARG A 346 -6.71 12.02 -1.25
CA ARG A 346 -7.21 11.42 -2.49
C ARG A 346 -6.05 10.69 -3.18
N ILE A 347 -6.33 9.50 -3.73
CA ILE A 347 -5.45 8.78 -4.66
C ILE A 347 -6.31 8.35 -5.85
N VAL A 348 -5.83 8.55 -7.07
CA VAL A 348 -6.48 8.10 -8.30
C VAL A 348 -5.45 7.34 -9.14
N GLN A 349 -5.75 6.08 -9.47
CA GLN A 349 -4.94 5.22 -10.33
C GLN A 349 -5.75 4.85 -11.58
N THR A 350 -5.27 5.26 -12.74
CA THR A 350 -5.85 4.89 -14.05
C THR A 350 -4.94 3.88 -14.72
N GLU A 351 -5.44 2.67 -14.94
CA GLU A 351 -4.72 1.58 -15.60
C GLU A 351 -4.73 1.72 -17.14
N PRO A 352 -3.81 1.08 -17.88
CA PRO A 352 -3.70 1.21 -19.35
C PRO A 352 -4.92 0.81 -20.19
N ASN A 353 -5.92 0.16 -19.57
CA ASN A 353 -7.22 -0.18 -20.16
C ASN A 353 -8.31 0.88 -19.90
N GLY A 354 -7.98 2.00 -19.26
CA GLY A 354 -8.91 3.07 -18.88
C GLY A 354 -9.69 2.80 -17.59
N MET A 355 -9.46 1.69 -16.90
CA MET A 355 -10.07 1.45 -15.59
C MET A 355 -9.46 2.38 -14.54
N GLN A 356 -10.31 3.15 -13.86
CA GLN A 356 -9.94 4.08 -12.82
C GLN A 356 -10.33 3.52 -11.45
N ILE A 357 -9.38 3.50 -10.51
CA ILE A 357 -9.61 3.23 -9.09
C ILE A 357 -9.28 4.52 -8.33
N GLU A 358 -10.22 5.00 -7.54
CA GLU A 358 -10.09 6.19 -6.71
C GLU A 358 -10.32 5.83 -5.23
N LEU A 359 -9.47 6.36 -4.37
CA LEU A 359 -9.57 6.27 -2.92
C LEU A 359 -9.72 7.70 -2.38
N LEU A 360 -10.88 8.02 -1.81
CA LEU A 360 -11.18 9.35 -1.27
C LEU A 360 -11.35 9.30 0.25
N TRP A 361 -10.73 10.23 0.98
CA TRP A 361 -10.72 10.21 2.44
C TRP A 361 -12.13 10.22 3.05
N ARG A 362 -12.42 9.19 3.86
CA ARG A 362 -13.68 9.01 4.57
C ARG A 362 -13.65 9.55 6.00
N GLY A 363 -12.46 9.75 6.58
CA GLY A 363 -12.29 10.18 7.97
C GLY A 363 -12.80 11.59 8.24
N LYS A 364 -12.90 11.95 9.53
CA LYS A 364 -13.17 13.33 9.94
C LYS A 364 -12.04 14.22 9.42
N LEU A 365 -12.38 15.33 8.76
CA LEU A 365 -11.43 16.40 8.51
C LEU A 365 -11.26 17.23 9.81
N PRO A 366 -10.05 17.68 10.14
CA PRO A 366 -9.88 18.77 11.10
C PRO A 366 -10.72 19.97 10.64
N ALA A 367 -11.23 20.75 11.60
CA ALA A 367 -11.73 22.08 11.24
C ALA A 367 -10.58 22.87 10.58
N LEU A 368 -10.90 23.63 9.53
CA LEU A 368 -9.96 24.59 8.99
C LEU A 368 -9.49 25.48 10.13
N ALA A 369 -8.18 25.50 10.39
CA ALA A 369 -7.60 26.46 11.31
C ALA A 369 -7.85 27.85 10.72
N THR A 370 -8.85 28.57 11.24
CA THR A 370 -9.04 29.98 10.93
C THR A 370 -7.73 30.69 11.24
N PRO A 371 -7.14 31.44 10.28
CA PRO A 371 -5.93 32.20 10.53
C PRO A 371 -6.15 33.06 11.77
N VAL A 372 -5.37 32.82 12.82
CA VAL A 372 -5.45 33.61 14.04
C VAL A 372 -5.00 35.02 13.66
N ALA A 373 -5.95 35.95 13.67
CA ALA A 373 -5.65 37.35 13.44
C ALA A 373 -4.65 37.82 14.51
N SER A 374 -3.59 38.51 14.07
CA SER A 374 -2.52 38.97 14.95
C SER A 374 -3.10 39.78 16.13
N PRO A 375 -2.73 39.48 17.39
CA PRO A 375 -3.47 39.98 18.54
C PRO A 375 -3.05 41.40 18.95
N ASP A 376 -3.83 42.38 18.53
CA ASP A 376 -4.00 43.66 19.25
C ASP A 376 -5.43 43.68 19.83
N GLY A 377 -5.61 43.48 21.15
CA GLY A 377 -6.93 43.67 21.77
C GLY A 377 -7.33 42.87 23.01
N VAL A 378 -6.61 43.04 24.13
CA VAL A 378 -7.14 42.93 25.52
C VAL A 378 -7.56 41.53 26.05
N GLU A 379 -7.30 41.30 27.34
CA GLU A 379 -7.57 40.06 28.08
C GLU A 379 -9.04 39.89 28.51
N THR A 380 -9.50 38.64 28.71
CA THR A 380 -9.98 38.18 30.04
C THR A 380 -10.31 36.67 30.05
N GLY A 381 -9.91 35.98 31.13
CA GLY A 381 -10.58 34.75 31.62
C GLY A 381 -10.14 33.41 31.00
N ALA A 382 -9.61 32.53 31.84
CA ALA A 382 -9.44 31.10 31.61
C ALA A 382 -9.60 30.36 32.97
N PRO A 383 -9.74 29.01 33.02
CA PRO A 383 -9.88 28.04 31.93
C PRO A 383 -11.22 27.25 31.99
N GLY A 384 -11.50 26.42 30.97
CA GLY A 384 -12.63 25.49 31.02
C GLY A 384 -12.69 24.51 29.86
N THR A 385 -12.26 23.26 30.08
CA THR A 385 -12.46 22.14 29.15
C THR A 385 -13.87 21.55 29.35
N PRO A 386 -14.65 21.31 28.27
CA PRO A 386 -15.76 20.36 28.30
C PRO A 386 -15.29 19.00 27.79
N ASP A 387 -15.52 17.95 28.58
CA ASP A 387 -15.38 16.56 28.14
C ASP A 387 -16.44 16.20 27.09
N ALA A 388 -16.23 15.06 26.41
CA ALA A 388 -17.27 14.46 25.60
C ALA A 388 -18.14 13.52 26.44
N SER A 389 -19.46 13.76 26.53
CA SER A 389 -20.45 12.69 26.66
C SER A 389 -21.90 13.14 26.46
N ASP A 390 -22.72 12.12 26.18
CA ASP A 390 -24.16 11.97 26.43
C ASP A 390 -25.22 12.72 25.58
N GLU A 391 -25.91 11.89 24.81
CA GLU A 391 -27.16 12.10 24.08
C GLU A 391 -28.35 11.64 24.94
N SER A 392 -29.36 12.50 25.22
CA SER A 392 -30.79 12.10 25.28
C SER A 392 -31.79 13.17 25.74
N ALA A 393 -32.95 13.17 25.06
CA ALA A 393 -34.32 13.47 25.52
C ALA A 393 -34.72 14.88 26.06
N PRO A 394 -35.92 15.40 25.67
CA PRO A 394 -36.51 16.60 26.26
C PRO A 394 -37.29 16.32 27.56
N GLY A 395 -37.24 17.25 28.52
CA GLY A 395 -37.98 17.16 29.79
C GLY A 395 -39.46 17.58 29.68
N PRO A 396 -40.32 17.17 30.64
CA PRO A 396 -41.74 17.50 30.66
C PRO A 396 -42.02 18.90 31.22
N LEU A 397 -43.02 19.59 30.66
CA LEU A 397 -43.60 20.79 31.24
C LEU A 397 -44.52 20.41 32.42
N GLN A 398 -44.27 20.99 33.60
CA GLN A 398 -45.22 20.97 34.72
C GLN A 398 -46.07 22.24 34.79
N THR A 399 -47.17 22.15 35.51
CA THR A 399 -48.28 23.11 35.53
C THR A 399 -48.07 24.23 36.55
N GLU A 400 -48.38 25.48 36.17
CA GLU A 400 -48.66 26.55 37.13
C GLU A 400 -50.15 26.92 37.17
N LYS A 401 -50.64 27.16 38.39
CA LYS A 401 -51.89 27.81 38.81
C LYS A 401 -51.66 28.28 40.26
N PRO A 402 -52.29 29.36 40.75
CA PRO A 402 -53.76 29.50 40.79
C PRO A 402 -54.37 30.46 39.76
#